data_AF-A0AA96X6I1-F1
#
_entry.id   AF-A0AA96X6I1-F1
#
_cell.length_a   1.000
_cell.length_b   1.000
_cell.length_c   1.000
_cell.angle_alpha   90.00
_cell.angle_beta   90.00
_cell.angle_gamma   90.00
#
_symmetry.space_group_name_H-M   'P 1'
#
loop_
_entity.id
_entity.type
_entity.pdbx_description
1 polymer ?
#
loop_
_entity_poly.entity_id
_entity_poly.type
_entity_poly.pdbx_seq_one_letter_code
_entity_poly.pdbx_strand_id
1 'polypeptide(L)' 'MAADTAVELAACGGDDYQLCFTAPAAAVEQVRQLGFTPIGKLVEGEPQVRCSYHGNPWVAQSPGYRHF' A
#
# COMPACT_ATOMS: atom_id res chain seq x y z
N MET A 1 11.60 10.79 -11.71
CA MET A 1 12.78 10.65 -10.83
C MET A 1 12.40 10.79 -9.36
N ALA A 2 12.15 11.99 -8.80
CA ALA A 2 11.85 12.12 -7.36
C ALA A 2 10.52 11.45 -6.93
N ALA A 3 9.47 11.53 -7.75
CA ALA A 3 8.19 10.91 -7.44
C ALA A 3 8.24 9.36 -7.48
N ASP A 4 9.04 8.80 -8.38
CA ASP A 4 9.18 7.33 -8.50
C ASP A 4 9.92 6.77 -7.29
N THR A 5 10.93 7.49 -6.80
CA THR A 5 11.61 7.17 -5.53
C THR A 5 10.66 7.23 -4.33
N ALA A 6 9.76 8.21 -4.28
CA ALA A 6 8.79 8.30 -3.18
C ALA A 6 7.80 7.12 -3.16
N VAL A 7 7.34 6.66 -4.33
CA VAL A 7 6.45 5.49 -4.43
C VAL A 7 7.18 4.21 -4.01
N GLU A 8 8.42 4.02 -4.45
CA GLU A 8 9.23 2.85 -4.07
C GLU A 8 9.46 2.83 -2.56
N LEU A 9 9.82 3.97 -1.95
CA LEU A 9 10.04 4.07 -0.51
C LEU A 9 8.76 3.82 0.30
N ALA A 10 7.61 4.34 -0.13
CA ALA A 10 6.33 4.11 0.56
C ALA A 10 5.89 2.63 0.50
N ALA A 11 6.26 1.90 -0.56
CA ALA A 11 5.86 0.51 -0.74
C ALA A 11 6.87 -0.49 -0.12
N CYS A 12 8.16 -0.14 -0.07
CA CYS A 12 9.23 -1.10 0.22
C CYS A 12 10.30 -0.60 1.21
N GLY A 13 10.24 0.66 1.65
CA GLY A 13 11.27 1.28 2.49
C GLY A 13 11.37 0.70 3.90
N GLY A 14 10.22 0.43 4.55
CA GLY A 14 10.18 -0.09 5.92
C GLY A 14 10.38 0.99 6.99
N ASP A 15 10.48 0.56 8.26
CA ASP A 15 10.67 1.43 9.45
C ASP A 15 9.62 2.54 9.67
N ASP A 16 8.46 2.44 9.00
CA ASP A 16 7.36 3.40 9.17
C ASP A 16 6.62 3.24 10.51
N TYR A 17 6.62 2.04 11.08
CA TYR A 17 5.83 1.66 12.26
C TYR A 17 4.35 2.06 12.19
N GLN A 18 3.80 2.14 10.98
CA GLN A 18 2.40 2.46 10.71
C GLN A 18 1.51 1.22 10.77
N LEU A 19 0.21 1.43 11.03
CA LEU A 19 -0.79 0.37 10.95
C LEU A 19 -1.27 0.19 9.51
N CYS A 20 -1.27 -1.06 9.04
CA CYS A 20 -1.92 -1.47 7.80
C CYS A 20 -3.02 -2.49 8.13
N PHE A 21 -4.27 -2.15 7.87
CA PHE A 21 -5.43 -2.95 8.24
C PHE A 21 -6.54 -2.85 7.20
N THR A 22 -7.58 -3.66 7.37
CA THR A 22 -8.77 -3.68 6.51
C THR A 22 -10.02 -3.31 7.31
N ALA A 23 -11.00 -2.72 6.63
CA ALA A 23 -12.28 -2.34 7.22
C ALA A 23 -13.41 -2.53 6.20
N PRO A 24 -14.67 -2.71 6.65
CA PRO A 24 -15.82 -2.69 5.76
C PRO A 24 -15.92 -1.37 5.00
N ALA A 25 -16.41 -1.42 3.76
CA ALA A 25 -16.56 -0.23 2.92
C ALA A 25 -17.39 0.89 3.58
N ALA A 26 -18.39 0.51 4.37
CA ALA A 26 -19.24 1.45 5.11
C ALA A 26 -18.49 2.25 6.20
N ALA A 27 -17.35 1.77 6.68
CA ALA A 27 -16.55 2.41 7.73
C ALA A 27 -15.45 3.33 7.17
N VAL A 28 -15.25 3.37 5.85
CA VAL A 28 -14.11 4.08 5.23
C VAL A 28 -14.07 5.57 5.59
N GLU A 29 -15.23 6.24 5.60
CA GLU A 29 -15.27 7.67 5.91
C GLU A 29 -14.90 7.97 7.36
N GLN A 30 -15.34 7.12 8.30
CA GLN A 30 -14.98 7.22 9.72
C GLN A 30 -13.47 6.99 9.90
N VAL A 31 -12.91 6.00 9.20
CA VAL A 31 -11.47 5.71 9.21
C VAL A 31 -10.66 6.89 8.64
N ARG A 32 -11.15 7.56 7.58
CA ARG A 32 -10.53 8.79 7.05
C ARG A 32 -10.48 9.92 8.08
N GLN A 33 -11.55 10.10 8.87
CA GLN A 33 -11.61 11.11 9.92
C GLN A 33 -10.57 10.89 11.03
N LEU A 34 -10.13 9.65 11.23
CA LEU A 34 -9.04 9.30 12.15
C LEU A 34 -7.63 9.53 11.56
N GLY A 35 -7.53 10.04 10.33
CA GLY A 35 -6.27 10.33 9.65
C GLY A 35 -5.71 9.19 8.80
N PHE A 36 -6.44 8.09 8.63
CA PHE A 36 -6.00 6.98 7.78
C PHE A 36 -6.35 7.21 6.30
N THR A 37 -5.51 6.68 5.42
CA THR A 37 -5.73 6.73 3.97
C THR A 37 -6.07 5.33 3.44
N PRO A 38 -7.26 5.12 2.84
CA PRO A 38 -7.56 3.91 2.10
C PRO A 38 -6.67 3.81 0.87
N ILE A 39 -5.84 2.77 0.80
CA ILE A 39 -4.86 2.55 -0.28
C ILE A 39 -5.22 1.39 -1.20
N GLY A 40 -6.35 0.71 -0.98
CA GLY A 40 -6.76 -0.43 -1.78
C GLY A 40 -8.06 -1.07 -1.34
N LYS A 41 -8.33 -2.26 -1.88
CA LYS A 41 -9.50 -3.08 -1.56
C LYS A 41 -9.10 -4.56 -1.57
N LEU A 42 -9.76 -5.35 -0.74
CA LEU A 42 -9.70 -6.81 -0.85
C LEU A 42 -10.61 -7.28 -1.98
N VAL A 43 -10.17 -8.30 -2.71
CA VAL A 43 -10.94 -8.99 -3.74
C VAL A 43 -10.76 -10.49 -3.56
N GLU A 44 -11.75 -11.27 -3.96
CA GLU A 44 -11.63 -12.73 -4.00
C GLU A 44 -10.56 -13.16 -5.02
N GLY A 45 -9.88 -14.26 -4.72
CA GLY A 45 -8.88 -14.86 -5.60
C GLY A 45 -7.64 -15.34 -4.84
N GLU A 46 -6.59 -15.65 -5.61
CA GLU A 46 -5.34 -16.14 -5.06
C GLU A 46 -4.63 -15.08 -4.19
N PRO A 47 -3.93 -15.49 -3.12
CA PRO A 47 -3.17 -14.60 -2.26
C PRO A 47 -2.10 -13.83 -3.05
N GLN A 48 -2.36 -12.56 -3.29
CA GLN A 48 -1.45 -11.68 -4.03
C GLN A 48 -1.72 -10.21 -3.72
N VAL A 49 -0.73 -9.37 -3.96
CA VAL A 49 -0.87 -7.90 -3.96
C VAL A 49 -0.74 -7.41 -5.40
N ARG A 50 -1.71 -6.62 -5.85
CA ARG A 50 -1.68 -5.97 -7.17
C ARG A 50 -1.66 -4.47 -6.98
N CYS A 51 -0.60 -3.83 -7.47
CA CYS A 51 -0.42 -2.40 -7.40
C CYS A 51 -0.58 -1.77 -8.77
N SER A 52 -1.07 -0.53 -8.79
CA SER A 52 -1.11 0.29 -9.99
C SER A 52 -0.57 1.69 -9.69
N TYR A 53 0.20 2.24 -10.62
CA TYR A 53 0.69 3.61 -10.56
C TYR A 53 0.27 4.34 -11.83
N HIS A 54 -0.47 5.44 -11.69
CA HIS A 54 -1.11 6.18 -12.80
C HIS A 54 -1.90 5.27 -13.77
N GLY A 55 -2.64 4.31 -13.21
CA GLY A 55 -3.47 3.37 -13.98
C GLY A 55 -2.73 2.21 -14.64
N ASN A 56 -1.39 2.18 -14.58
CA ASN A 56 -0.59 1.09 -15.12
C ASN A 56 -0.21 0.09 -14.02
N PRO A 57 -0.12 -1.23 -14.32
CA PRO A 57 0.42 -2.20 -13.37
C PRO A 57 1.80 -1.77 -12.88
N TRP A 58 2.01 -1.87 -11.58
CA TRP A 58 3.28 -1.52 -10.95
C TRP A 58 3.80 -2.70 -10.13
N VAL A 59 5.10 -2.91 -10.22
CA VAL A 59 5.82 -3.96 -9.49
C VAL A 59 7.01 -3.29 -8.81
N ALA A 60 7.21 -3.59 -7.52
CA ALA A 60 8.36 -3.13 -6.77
C ALA A 60 9.66 -3.59 -7.42
N GLN A 61 10.67 -2.72 -7.41
CA GLN A 61 11.98 -3.03 -7.99
C GLN A 61 12.84 -3.82 -7.02
N SER A 62 12.60 -3.66 -5.70
CA SER A 62 13.28 -4.40 -4.65
C SER A 62 12.28 -5.11 -3.74
N PRO A 63 12.55 -6.36 -3.32
CA PRO A 63 11.88 -6.88 -2.14
C PRO A 63 12.25 -5.97 -0.96
N GLY A 64 11.28 -5.67 -0.09
CA GLY A 64 11.54 -4.91 1.15
C GLY A 64 12.58 -5.59 2.04
N TYR A 65 12.82 -5.03 3.23
CA TYR A 65 13.89 -5.49 4.13
C TYR A 65 13.91 -7.01 4.34
N ARG A 66 15.11 -7.58 4.24
CA ARG A 66 15.43 -8.98 4.54
C ARG A 66 16.66 -9.02 5.44
N HIS A 67 16.60 -9.84 6.49
CA HIS A 67 17.72 -9.99 7.42
C HIS A 67 18.97 -10.61 6.77
N PHE A 68 18.79 -11.52 5.81
CA PHE A 68 19.85 -12.30 5.15
C PHE A 68 19.60 -12.43 3.64
#